data_AF-A0A167TUR1-F1
#
_entry.id   AF-A0A167TUR1-F1
#
_cell.length_a   1.000
_cell.length_b   1.000
_cell.length_c   1.000
_cell.angle_alpha   90.00
_cell.angle_beta   90.00
_cell.angle_gamma   90.00
#
_symmetry.space_group_name_H-M   'P 1'
#
loop_
_entity.id
_entity.type
_entity.pdbx_description
1 polymer ?
#
loop_
_entity_poly.entity_id
_entity_poly.type
_entity_poly.pdbx_seq_one_letter_code
_entity_poly.pdbx_strand_id
1 'polypeptide(L)'
;MGAQDERSTQKAPEYQETEAPPNYEEALQSCPTTSSRYGSLPSTVSLHGQWTKLKSMNLCGGEDSKNRLCLIEMQTGYSGKPPLGMRTGILLRNGMSSNDPLLAAAGDEERGLHAFNPDGIVFLPPLDPDPKSHRMDTELLRAEPGPNNGIAFHFSIEVGEKNLRQEFAWRKVKKGEEQAKRNGFKLVRLSSSQQPSQPSGSSSVQNASSSSPLSAGKDGETVAFLGWAWPSLTHAFTLEVVDGQSSALGARWTLMVVVTAVRLYTLHVKGKTSKFVVDMGKKT
;
A
#
# COMPACT_ATOMS: atom_id res chain seq x y z
N MET A 1 -13.28 -95.61 14.75
CA MET A 1 -12.82 -94.79 15.90
C MET A 1 -11.95 -93.70 15.32
N GLY A 2 -12.19 -92.40 15.37
CA GLY A 2 -13.23 -91.46 15.84
C GLY A 2 -12.70 -90.09 15.37
N ALA A 3 -13.52 -89.24 14.71
CA ALA A 3 -14.13 -88.02 15.30
C ALA A 3 -13.09 -87.15 16.05
N GLN A 4 -12.81 -85.88 15.76
CA GLN A 4 -13.70 -84.72 15.59
C GLN A 4 -12.90 -83.56 14.93
N ASP A 5 -13.52 -82.86 13.98
CA ASP A 5 -13.95 -81.44 14.04
C ASP A 5 -12.84 -80.41 14.34
N GLU A 6 -12.59 -79.52 13.38
CA GLU A 6 -12.82 -78.08 13.60
C GLU A 6 -12.96 -77.35 12.26
N ARG A 7 -14.23 -77.07 11.92
CA ARG A 7 -14.68 -76.28 10.79
C ARG A 7 -14.65 -74.80 11.19
N SER A 8 -13.56 -74.09 10.89
CA SER A 8 -13.52 -72.65 11.10
C SER A 8 -14.32 -71.95 10.00
N THR A 9 -15.52 -71.51 10.38
CA THR A 9 -16.49 -70.83 9.52
C THR A 9 -16.15 -69.35 9.54
N GLN A 10 -15.51 -68.85 8.47
CA GLN A 10 -15.17 -67.44 8.37
C GLN A 10 -16.45 -66.65 8.01
N LYS A 11 -16.97 -65.96 9.02
CA LYS A 11 -18.17 -65.13 9.00
C LYS A 11 -17.93 -63.90 8.11
N ALA A 12 -18.82 -63.64 7.16
CA ALA A 12 -18.83 -62.40 6.37
C ALA A 12 -19.04 -61.18 7.29
N PRO A 13 -18.39 -60.03 7.04
CA PRO A 13 -18.63 -58.83 7.82
C PRO A 13 -20.00 -58.23 7.48
N GLU A 14 -20.72 -58.01 8.56
CA GLU A 14 -22.03 -57.39 8.69
C GLU A 14 -21.92 -55.90 8.32
N TYR A 15 -22.68 -55.45 7.31
CA TYR A 15 -22.77 -54.04 6.94
C TYR A 15 -23.57 -53.30 8.02
N GLN A 16 -22.89 -52.47 8.81
CA GLN A 16 -23.54 -51.41 9.57
C GLN A 16 -23.69 -50.18 8.66
N GLU A 17 -24.94 -49.91 8.30
CA GLU A 17 -25.41 -48.62 7.83
C GLU A 17 -25.49 -47.68 9.05
N THR A 18 -24.81 -46.54 9.04
CA THR A 18 -25.21 -45.22 9.60
C THR A 18 -24.00 -44.27 9.65
N GLU A 19 -23.90 -43.35 8.69
CA GLU A 19 -23.87 -41.89 8.93
C GLU A 19 -23.83 -41.21 7.56
N ALA A 20 -24.86 -40.41 7.24
CA ALA A 20 -24.83 -39.59 6.05
C ALA A 20 -23.64 -38.62 6.15
N PRO A 21 -22.85 -38.43 5.08
CA PRO A 21 -21.74 -37.49 5.12
C PRO A 21 -22.28 -36.09 5.46
N PRO A 22 -21.57 -35.31 6.30
CA PRO A 22 -22.05 -33.99 6.70
C PRO A 22 -22.31 -33.17 5.44
N ASN A 23 -23.51 -32.59 5.38
CA ASN A 23 -23.93 -31.70 4.31
C ASN A 23 -22.97 -30.50 4.26
N TYR A 24 -22.03 -30.54 3.33
CA TYR A 24 -20.97 -29.53 3.16
C TYR A 24 -21.51 -28.21 2.61
N GLU A 25 -22.80 -28.13 2.25
CA GLU A 25 -23.40 -26.89 1.77
C GLU A 25 -23.81 -25.93 2.90
N GLU A 26 -24.14 -26.41 4.10
CA GLU A 26 -24.53 -25.54 5.23
C GLU A 26 -23.32 -24.93 5.97
N ALA A 27 -22.13 -25.53 5.84
CA ALA A 27 -20.87 -24.96 6.36
C ALA A 27 -20.32 -23.79 5.51
N LEU A 28 -20.89 -23.55 4.32
CA LEU A 28 -20.53 -22.44 3.45
C LEU A 28 -21.43 -21.19 3.64
N GLN A 29 -22.40 -21.24 4.56
CA GLN A 29 -23.42 -20.18 4.72
C GLN A 29 -23.47 -19.52 6.11
N SER A 30 -22.35 -19.50 6.84
CA SER A 30 -22.22 -18.68 8.06
C SER A 30 -20.98 -17.74 8.03
N CYS A 31 -21.20 -16.51 7.51
CA CYS A 31 -20.47 -15.25 7.76
C CYS A 31 -18.98 -15.09 7.38
N PRO A 32 -18.46 -13.86 7.11
CA PRO A 32 -19.11 -12.55 7.00
C PRO A 32 -18.96 -11.88 5.62
N THR A 33 -19.83 -10.91 5.38
CA THR A 33 -19.80 -9.88 4.33
C THR A 33 -18.39 -9.29 4.12
N THR A 34 -17.93 -9.29 2.86
CA THR A 34 -16.70 -8.63 2.36
C THR A 34 -15.38 -8.99 3.08
N SER A 35 -14.98 -10.25 3.04
CA SER A 35 -13.57 -10.61 3.29
C SER A 35 -12.71 -10.12 2.11
N SER A 36 -11.91 -9.07 2.35
CA SER A 36 -10.86 -8.60 1.46
C SER A 36 -10.06 -9.80 0.89
N ARG A 37 -9.97 -9.94 -0.44
CA ARG A 37 -9.14 -10.98 -1.10
C ARG A 37 -7.65 -10.96 -0.70
N TYR A 38 -7.24 -9.97 0.10
CA TYR A 38 -5.87 -9.56 0.33
C TYR A 38 -5.42 -9.74 1.79
N GLY A 39 -6.30 -10.26 2.66
CA GLY A 39 -6.07 -10.28 4.11
C GLY A 39 -5.96 -8.86 4.69
N SER A 40 -5.93 -8.76 6.01
CA SER A 40 -5.58 -7.50 6.68
C SER A 40 -4.06 -7.39 6.73
N LEU A 41 -3.48 -6.38 6.06
CA LEU A 41 -2.07 -6.04 6.25
C LEU A 41 -1.85 -5.57 7.71
N PRO A 42 -0.77 -6.00 8.37
CA PRO A 42 -0.47 -5.57 9.73
C PRO A 42 -0.20 -4.06 9.77
N SER A 43 -0.41 -3.43 10.94
CA SER A 43 -0.17 -2.00 11.14
C SER A 43 1.29 -1.61 10.90
N THR A 44 2.22 -2.52 11.18
CA THR A 44 3.65 -2.33 10.88
C THR A 44 4.09 -3.30 9.80
N VAL A 45 4.72 -2.79 8.75
CA VAL A 45 5.39 -3.59 7.71
C VAL A 45 6.80 -3.09 7.46
N SER A 46 7.70 -3.98 7.07
CA SER A 46 9.09 -3.64 6.73
C SER A 46 9.48 -4.23 5.39
N LEU A 47 10.43 -3.59 4.72
CA LEU A 47 10.96 -4.06 3.45
C LEU A 47 12.35 -4.64 3.65
N HIS A 48 12.53 -5.92 3.32
CA HIS A 48 13.79 -6.63 3.45
C HIS A 48 14.29 -7.19 2.11
N GLY A 49 15.57 -7.05 1.84
CA GLY A 49 16.25 -7.59 0.67
C GLY A 49 17.62 -6.95 0.45
N GLN A 50 18.52 -7.67 -0.21
CA GLN A 50 19.80 -7.09 -0.62
C GLN A 50 19.60 -6.19 -1.84
N TRP A 51 19.70 -4.88 -1.63
CA TRP A 51 19.49 -3.91 -2.70
C TRP A 51 20.49 -4.06 -3.87
N THR A 52 21.67 -4.63 -3.62
CA THR A 52 22.73 -4.79 -4.61
C THR A 52 22.52 -5.95 -5.60
N LYS A 53 21.56 -6.86 -5.36
CA LYS A 53 21.30 -8.05 -6.20
C LYS A 53 19.93 -8.02 -6.90
N LEU A 54 19.47 -6.81 -7.23
CA LEU A 54 18.05 -6.44 -7.35
C LEU A 54 17.29 -7.12 -8.51
N LYS A 55 16.47 -8.11 -8.17
CA LYS A 55 15.30 -8.52 -8.97
C LYS A 55 14.02 -8.51 -8.13
N SER A 56 14.14 -8.82 -6.84
CA SER A 56 13.02 -8.81 -5.89
C SER A 56 13.43 -8.54 -4.44
N MET A 57 12.44 -8.16 -3.62
CA MET A 57 12.55 -7.95 -2.16
C MET A 57 11.29 -8.52 -1.47
N ASN A 58 11.34 -8.68 -0.15
CA ASN A 58 10.25 -9.21 0.65
C ASN A 58 9.64 -8.09 1.51
N LEU A 59 8.33 -7.91 1.39
CA LEU A 59 7.54 -7.18 2.36
C LEU A 59 7.25 -8.11 3.55
N CYS A 60 7.58 -7.67 4.75
CA CYS A 60 7.43 -8.44 5.97
C CYS A 60 6.47 -7.75 6.94
N GLY A 61 5.75 -8.53 7.75
CA GLY A 61 4.93 -8.04 8.84
C GLY A 61 5.75 -7.80 10.09
N GLY A 62 5.67 -6.59 10.66
CA GLY A 62 6.53 -6.15 11.75
C GLY A 62 7.89 -5.65 11.28
N GLU A 63 8.84 -5.52 12.21
CA GLU A 63 10.18 -5.00 11.94
C GLU A 63 11.18 -6.09 11.50
N ASP A 64 10.85 -7.37 11.77
CA ASP A 64 11.73 -8.50 11.43
C ASP A 64 11.53 -9.04 10.01
N SER A 65 12.48 -9.85 9.56
CA SER A 65 12.49 -10.45 8.22
C SER A 65 11.84 -11.84 8.16
N LYS A 66 11.30 -12.35 9.27
CA LYS A 66 10.81 -13.72 9.40
C LYS A 66 9.39 -13.86 8.89
N ASN A 67 8.54 -12.88 9.19
CA ASN A 67 7.15 -12.89 8.77
C ASN A 67 6.98 -12.30 7.37
N ARG A 68 7.30 -13.06 6.32
CA ARG A 68 7.20 -12.60 4.92
C ARG A 68 5.75 -12.64 4.44
N LEU A 69 5.26 -11.52 3.92
CA LEU A 69 3.89 -11.34 3.45
C LEU A 69 3.80 -11.37 1.92
N CYS A 70 4.68 -10.61 1.24
CA CYS A 70 4.59 -10.39 -0.20
C CYS A 70 5.96 -10.25 -0.85
N LEU A 71 6.06 -10.64 -2.12
CA LEU A 71 7.19 -10.38 -2.98
C LEU A 71 7.00 -9.04 -3.70
N ILE A 72 8.05 -8.23 -3.69
CA ILE A 72 8.17 -7.02 -4.50
C ILE A 72 9.14 -7.33 -5.63
N GLU A 73 8.68 -7.32 -6.88
CA GLU A 73 9.56 -7.38 -8.06
C GLU A 73 9.92 -5.97 -8.53
N MET A 74 11.16 -5.79 -8.93
CA MET A 74 11.65 -4.56 -9.54
C MET A 74 11.59 -4.65 -11.06
N GLN A 75 10.97 -3.66 -11.69
CA GLN A 75 10.83 -3.56 -13.14
C GLN A 75 11.66 -2.40 -13.67
N THR A 76 12.60 -2.69 -14.57
CA THR A 76 13.56 -1.71 -15.14
C THR A 76 13.06 -1.05 -16.43
N GLY A 77 11.82 -1.29 -16.83
CA GLY A 77 11.22 -0.76 -18.06
C GLY A 77 11.40 -1.62 -19.32
N TYR A 78 12.30 -2.61 -19.32
CA TYR A 78 12.53 -3.47 -20.50
C TYR A 78 11.61 -4.68 -20.59
N SER A 79 11.04 -5.13 -19.46
CA SER A 79 10.31 -6.41 -19.42
C SER A 79 8.89 -6.33 -19.98
N GLY A 80 8.32 -5.13 -20.16
CA GLY A 80 6.97 -4.96 -20.71
C GLY A 80 5.84 -5.50 -19.82
N LYS A 81 6.12 -5.93 -18.58
CA LYS A 81 5.12 -6.64 -17.75
C LYS A 81 3.94 -5.72 -17.44
N PRO A 82 2.69 -6.17 -17.66
CA PRO A 82 1.51 -5.42 -17.25
C PRO A 82 1.43 -5.33 -15.72
N PRO A 83 0.80 -4.26 -15.17
CA PRO A 83 0.21 -3.13 -15.88
C PRO A 83 1.22 -2.03 -16.26
N LEU A 84 2.47 -2.13 -15.80
CA LEU A 84 3.47 -1.08 -16.00
C LEU A 84 3.94 -0.95 -17.46
N GLY A 85 3.92 -2.03 -18.24
CA GLY A 85 4.43 -2.04 -19.60
C GLY A 85 5.92 -1.68 -19.63
N MET A 86 6.30 -0.64 -20.37
CA MET A 86 7.70 -0.18 -20.45
C MET A 86 8.11 0.81 -19.36
N ARG A 87 7.31 0.98 -18.30
CA ARG A 87 7.63 1.87 -17.18
C ARG A 87 8.57 1.18 -16.20
N THR A 88 9.49 1.97 -15.65
CA THR A 88 10.27 1.54 -14.49
C THR A 88 9.40 1.61 -13.25
N GLY A 89 9.47 0.60 -12.38
CA GLY A 89 8.60 0.54 -11.21
C GLY A 89 8.75 -0.74 -10.41
N ILE A 90 7.70 -1.06 -9.68
CA ILE A 90 7.57 -2.22 -8.80
C ILE A 90 6.26 -2.96 -9.08
N LEU A 91 6.30 -4.28 -8.91
CA LEU A 91 5.13 -5.16 -8.90
C LEU A 91 5.03 -5.82 -7.53
N LEU A 92 3.92 -5.64 -6.83
CA LEU A 92 3.63 -6.28 -5.54
C LEU A 92 2.81 -7.55 -5.78
N ARG A 93 3.29 -8.70 -5.30
CA ARG A 93 2.67 -10.02 -5.50
C ARG A 93 1.95 -10.51 -4.26
N ASN A 94 0.86 -11.25 -4.46
CA ASN A 94 0.10 -11.91 -3.39
C ASN A 94 0.73 -13.25 -3.01
N GLY A 95 1.95 -13.18 -2.50
CA GLY A 95 2.75 -14.35 -2.16
C GLY A 95 4.23 -14.11 -2.39
N MET A 96 5.02 -15.18 -2.38
CA MET A 96 6.49 -15.13 -2.36
C MET A 96 7.15 -15.45 -3.71
N SER A 97 6.36 -15.66 -4.76
CA SER A 97 6.78 -16.04 -6.10
C SER A 97 6.41 -14.99 -7.13
N SER A 98 7.21 -14.90 -8.21
CA SER A 98 6.88 -14.03 -9.35
C SER A 98 5.66 -14.50 -10.15
N ASN A 99 5.21 -15.73 -9.90
CA ASN A 99 4.03 -16.32 -10.52
C ASN A 99 2.76 -16.07 -9.70
N ASP A 100 2.88 -15.55 -8.48
CA ASP A 100 1.71 -15.26 -7.65
C ASP A 100 0.89 -14.09 -8.23
N PRO A 101 -0.42 -14.01 -7.92
CA PRO A 101 -1.28 -12.96 -8.42
C PRO A 101 -0.74 -11.56 -8.10
N LEU A 102 -0.93 -10.61 -9.01
CA LEU A 102 -0.54 -9.22 -8.78
C LEU A 102 -1.53 -8.55 -7.81
N LEU A 103 -1.01 -7.94 -6.74
CA LEU A 103 -1.79 -7.12 -5.81
C LEU A 103 -1.89 -5.69 -6.28
N ALA A 104 -0.76 -5.11 -6.66
CA ALA A 104 -0.65 -3.71 -7.06
C ALA A 104 0.67 -3.48 -7.80
N ALA A 105 0.78 -2.34 -8.46
CA ALA A 105 2.03 -1.90 -9.07
C ALA A 105 2.20 -0.39 -8.90
N ALA A 106 3.44 0.09 -8.91
CA ALA A 106 3.71 1.53 -9.01
C ALA A 106 4.97 1.80 -9.82
N GLY A 107 4.97 2.88 -10.57
CA GLY A 107 6.10 3.22 -11.43
C GLY A 107 6.14 4.69 -11.79
N ASP A 108 7.05 5.01 -12.71
CA ASP A 108 7.10 6.32 -13.35
C ASP A 108 5.82 6.54 -14.18
N GLU A 109 5.25 7.74 -14.15
CA GLU A 109 4.05 8.06 -14.94
C GLU A 109 4.34 7.93 -16.44
N GLU A 110 5.44 8.56 -16.87
CA GLU A 110 5.90 8.59 -18.25
C GLU A 110 6.63 7.30 -18.62
N ARG A 111 6.57 6.94 -19.91
CA ARG A 111 7.30 5.80 -20.45
C ARG A 111 8.69 6.27 -20.89
N GLY A 112 9.73 5.56 -20.46
CA GLY A 112 11.11 5.84 -20.85
C GLY A 112 11.99 6.34 -19.70
N LEU A 113 13.17 6.85 -20.03
CA LEU A 113 14.17 7.29 -19.06
C LEU A 113 13.98 8.78 -18.71
N HIS A 114 12.96 9.07 -17.90
CA HIS A 114 12.74 10.43 -17.39
C HIS A 114 13.54 10.63 -16.11
N ALA A 115 14.73 11.21 -16.24
CA ALA A 115 15.66 11.37 -15.11
C ALA A 115 15.12 12.30 -14.01
N PHE A 116 14.27 13.27 -14.35
CA PHE A 116 13.89 14.35 -13.44
C PHE A 116 12.41 14.45 -13.09
N ASN A 117 11.56 13.62 -13.69
CA ASN A 117 10.15 13.55 -13.29
C ASN A 117 10.00 12.53 -12.14
N PRO A 118 9.59 12.95 -10.93
CA PRO A 118 9.34 12.06 -9.80
C PRO A 118 7.86 11.68 -9.68
N ASP A 119 6.98 12.20 -10.54
CA ASP A 119 5.59 11.81 -10.61
C ASP A 119 5.47 10.31 -10.91
N GLY A 120 4.45 9.72 -10.33
CA GLY A 120 4.23 8.30 -10.36
C GLY A 120 2.80 7.94 -10.72
N ILE A 121 2.68 6.71 -11.16
CA ILE A 121 1.41 6.03 -11.39
C ILE A 121 1.33 4.83 -10.44
N VAL A 122 0.16 4.58 -9.89
CA VAL A 122 -0.12 3.42 -9.03
C VAL A 122 -1.31 2.66 -9.61
N PHE A 123 -1.17 1.35 -9.73
CA PHE A 123 -2.21 0.44 -10.18
C PHE A 123 -2.73 -0.35 -9.00
N LEU A 124 -4.04 -0.27 -8.76
CA LEU A 124 -4.71 -0.91 -7.63
C LEU A 124 -5.91 -1.74 -8.12
N PRO A 125 -6.30 -2.81 -7.40
CA PRO A 125 -7.52 -3.56 -7.72
C PRO A 125 -8.74 -2.65 -7.66
N PRO A 126 -9.68 -2.72 -8.61
CA PRO A 126 -10.83 -1.84 -8.66
C PRO A 126 -11.71 -1.95 -7.42
N LEU A 127 -12.47 -0.88 -7.12
CA LEU A 127 -13.36 -0.83 -5.95
C LEU A 127 -14.41 -1.96 -5.95
N ASP A 128 -14.92 -2.28 -7.12
CA ASP A 128 -15.80 -3.43 -7.36
C ASP A 128 -15.08 -4.44 -8.25
N PRO A 129 -14.35 -5.41 -7.66
CA PRO A 129 -13.53 -6.32 -8.41
C PRO A 129 -14.35 -7.46 -9.01
N ASP A 130 -14.47 -7.46 -10.34
CA ASP A 130 -14.93 -8.63 -11.08
C ASP A 130 -13.89 -9.78 -10.92
N PRO A 131 -14.29 -10.94 -10.38
CA PRO A 131 -13.41 -12.11 -10.24
C PRO A 131 -12.76 -12.58 -11.56
N LYS A 132 -13.39 -12.30 -12.69
CA LYS A 132 -12.93 -12.70 -14.03
C LYS A 132 -12.04 -11.65 -14.71
N SER A 133 -11.92 -10.47 -14.10
CA SER A 133 -11.17 -9.37 -14.67
C SER A 133 -9.82 -9.19 -13.96
N HIS A 134 -8.76 -9.03 -14.76
CA HIS A 134 -7.45 -8.59 -14.28
C HIS A 134 -7.27 -7.07 -14.39
N ARG A 135 -8.36 -6.33 -14.62
CA ARG A 135 -8.33 -4.87 -14.71
C ARG A 135 -7.84 -4.30 -13.37
N MET A 136 -7.02 -3.25 -13.46
CA MET A 136 -6.60 -2.43 -12.33
C MET A 136 -7.01 -0.99 -12.58
N ASP A 137 -7.43 -0.30 -11.53
CA ASP A 137 -7.66 1.15 -11.56
C ASP A 137 -6.32 1.88 -11.38
N THR A 138 -6.26 3.07 -11.97
CA THR A 138 -5.04 3.88 -12.03
C THR A 138 -5.18 5.09 -11.13
N GLU A 139 -4.18 5.29 -10.29
CA GLU A 139 -4.05 6.44 -9.39
C GLU A 139 -2.75 7.19 -9.66
N LEU A 140 -2.77 8.51 -9.42
CA LEU A 140 -1.62 9.38 -9.62
C LEU A 140 -0.94 9.69 -8.29
N LEU A 141 0.38 9.68 -8.30
CA LEU A 141 1.24 10.15 -7.22
C LEU A 141 2.01 11.37 -7.71
N ARG A 142 1.58 12.57 -7.33
CA ARG A 142 2.14 13.85 -7.80
C ARG A 142 3.20 14.39 -6.86
N ALA A 143 4.34 14.80 -7.39
CA ALA A 143 5.39 15.44 -6.62
C ALA A 143 5.26 16.96 -6.67
N GLU A 144 5.15 17.57 -5.50
CA GLU A 144 4.95 19.01 -5.35
C GLU A 144 5.92 19.61 -4.34
N PRO A 145 6.26 20.91 -4.47
CA PRO A 145 6.94 21.63 -3.40
C PRO A 145 6.16 21.52 -2.09
N GLY A 146 6.80 20.95 -1.07
CA GLY A 146 6.24 20.80 0.25
C GLY A 146 6.65 21.92 1.21
N PRO A 147 6.16 21.90 2.45
CA PRO A 147 6.62 22.82 3.49
C PRO A 147 8.13 22.66 3.75
N ASN A 148 8.74 23.68 4.36
CA ASN A 148 10.16 23.70 4.74
C ASN A 148 11.12 23.41 3.57
N ASN A 149 10.79 23.91 2.38
CA ASN A 149 11.61 23.72 1.17
C ASN A 149 11.76 22.23 0.76
N GLY A 150 10.86 21.37 1.25
CA GLY A 150 10.83 19.94 0.98
C GLY A 150 10.03 19.58 -0.27
N ILE A 151 9.84 18.28 -0.49
CA ILE A 151 8.92 17.72 -1.48
C ILE A 151 7.81 17.01 -0.73
N ALA A 152 6.59 17.16 -1.21
CA ALA A 152 5.45 16.35 -0.84
C ALA A 152 5.02 15.48 -2.02
N PHE A 153 4.58 14.24 -1.74
CA PHE A 153 4.00 13.36 -2.75
C PHE A 153 2.52 13.17 -2.45
N HIS A 154 1.68 13.70 -3.32
CA HIS A 154 0.23 13.77 -3.16
C HIS A 154 -0.45 12.62 -3.92
N PHE A 155 -1.46 12.03 -3.30
CA PHE A 155 -2.39 11.14 -3.99
C PHE A 155 -3.78 11.30 -3.40
N SER A 156 -4.78 10.84 -4.15
CA SER A 156 -6.15 10.71 -3.63
C SER A 156 -6.61 9.27 -3.78
N ILE A 157 -7.44 8.81 -2.85
CA ILE A 157 -7.97 7.45 -2.88
C ILE A 157 -9.29 7.40 -2.11
N GLU A 158 -10.17 6.48 -2.48
CA GLU A 158 -11.39 6.19 -1.74
C GLU A 158 -11.06 5.50 -0.42
N VAL A 159 -11.72 5.94 0.66
CA VAL A 159 -11.53 5.38 2.00
C VAL A 159 -12.85 5.09 2.71
N GLY A 160 -12.78 4.10 3.60
CA GLY A 160 -13.89 3.65 4.46
C GLY A 160 -15.04 3.01 3.67
N GLU A 161 -16.09 2.61 4.39
CA GLU A 161 -17.25 1.90 3.82
C GLU A 161 -18.00 2.71 2.76
N LYS A 162 -17.98 4.04 2.88
CA LYS A 162 -18.63 4.96 1.95
C LYS A 162 -17.79 5.28 0.71
N ASN A 163 -16.58 4.72 0.60
CA ASN A 163 -15.64 4.98 -0.48
C ASN A 163 -15.44 6.48 -0.76
N LEU A 164 -15.34 7.29 0.30
CA LEU A 164 -15.19 8.73 0.15
C LEU A 164 -13.78 9.04 -0.35
N ARG A 165 -13.68 9.73 -1.50
CA ARG A 165 -12.40 10.17 -2.06
C ARG A 165 -11.75 11.19 -1.14
N GLN A 166 -10.52 10.91 -0.71
CA GLN A 166 -9.76 11.80 0.18
C GLN A 166 -8.32 11.95 -0.30
N GLU A 167 -7.72 13.08 0.05
CA GLU A 167 -6.37 13.45 -0.36
C GLU A 167 -5.36 13.22 0.77
N PHE A 168 -4.19 12.71 0.40
CA PHE A 168 -3.09 12.42 1.31
C PHE A 168 -1.79 12.94 0.73
N ALA A 169 -0.85 13.28 1.60
CA ALA A 169 0.49 13.70 1.21
C ALA A 169 1.57 13.03 2.07
N TRP A 170 2.54 12.41 1.41
CA TRP A 170 3.80 12.03 2.03
C TRP A 170 4.70 13.26 2.15
N ARG A 171 5.04 13.66 3.38
CA ARG A 171 5.91 14.80 3.68
C ARG A 171 7.20 14.32 4.34
N LYS A 172 8.34 14.83 3.88
CA LYS A 172 9.64 14.46 4.43
C LYS A 172 9.75 14.89 5.88
N VAL A 173 10.31 14.04 6.73
CA VAL A 173 10.57 14.30 8.15
C VAL A 173 11.99 13.89 8.53
N LYS A 174 12.59 14.63 9.46
CA LYS A 174 13.87 14.25 10.08
C LYS A 174 13.63 13.56 11.42
N LYS A 175 14.57 12.72 11.82
CA LYS A 175 14.58 12.11 13.15
C LYS A 175 14.46 13.20 14.22
N GLY A 176 13.50 13.04 15.13
CA GLY A 176 13.23 13.99 16.21
C GLY A 176 12.17 15.06 15.90
N GLU A 177 11.76 15.22 14.63
CA GLU A 177 10.62 16.07 14.26
C GLU A 177 9.32 15.26 14.40
N GLU A 178 8.29 15.85 15.03
CA GLU A 178 6.91 15.31 15.01
C GLU A 178 6.79 13.80 15.29
N GLN A 179 7.50 13.33 16.32
CA GLN A 179 7.56 11.93 16.75
C GLN A 179 8.28 10.95 15.80
N ALA A 180 8.90 11.44 14.72
CA ALA A 180 9.63 10.61 13.79
C ALA A 180 10.86 9.97 14.47
N LYS A 181 10.82 8.64 14.64
CA LYS A 181 11.93 7.84 15.20
C LYS A 181 13.16 7.81 14.26
N ARG A 182 12.94 8.00 12.96
CA ARG A 182 13.92 7.86 11.88
C ARG A 182 13.69 8.95 10.83
N ASN A 183 14.72 9.22 10.03
CA ASN A 183 14.55 10.03 8.82
C ASN A 183 13.63 9.29 7.84
N GLY A 184 12.77 10.03 7.14
CA GLY A 184 11.90 9.44 6.14
C GLY A 184 10.72 10.34 5.77
N PHE A 185 9.52 9.78 5.78
CA PHE A 185 8.29 10.49 5.45
C PHE A 185 7.20 10.22 6.50
N LYS A 186 6.36 11.22 6.76
CA LYS A 186 5.06 11.05 7.40
C LYS A 186 3.97 11.14 6.33
N LEU A 187 2.93 10.32 6.43
CA LEU A 187 1.73 10.44 5.62
C LEU A 187 0.72 11.28 6.37
N VAL A 188 0.29 12.38 5.77
CA VAL A 188 -0.78 13.23 6.33
C VAL A 188 -2.03 13.14 5.48
N ARG A 189 -3.18 13.05 6.13
CA ARG A 189 -4.51 13.19 5.53
C ARG A 189 -4.82 14.68 5.43
N LEU A 190 -5.11 15.15 4.22
CA LEU A 190 -5.38 16.56 3.98
C LEU A 190 -6.86 16.87 4.17
N SER A 191 -7.17 17.83 5.02
CA SER A 191 -8.54 18.31 5.20
C SER A 191 -9.01 19.00 3.92
N SER A 192 -10.18 18.58 3.41
CA SER A 192 -10.85 19.26 2.30
C SER A 192 -11.21 20.68 2.71
N SER A 193 -10.38 21.64 2.31
CA SER A 193 -10.65 23.05 2.50
C SER A 193 -11.51 23.50 1.33
N GLN A 194 -12.81 23.19 1.37
CA GLN A 194 -13.83 23.85 0.55
C GLN A 194 -15.24 23.52 1.08
N GLN A 195 -15.71 24.34 2.01
CA GLN A 195 -17.10 24.79 1.98
C GLN A 195 -17.02 26.29 1.66
N PRO A 196 -17.45 26.75 0.47
CA PRO A 196 -17.62 28.18 0.27
C PRO A 196 -18.73 28.62 1.24
N SER A 197 -18.34 29.33 2.29
CA SER A 197 -19.29 30.12 3.07
C SER A 197 -19.97 31.08 2.10
N GLN A 198 -21.27 30.92 1.94
CA GLN A 198 -22.08 31.85 1.17
C GLN A 198 -21.86 33.27 1.71
N PRO A 199 -21.73 34.29 0.84
CA PRO A 199 -21.62 35.67 1.28
C PRO A 199 -22.99 36.10 1.81
N SER A 200 -23.14 36.13 3.13
CA SER A 200 -24.20 36.92 3.77
C SER A 200 -23.76 38.38 3.70
N GLY A 201 -24.44 39.17 2.88
CA GLY A 201 -24.21 40.60 2.78
C GLY A 201 -24.59 41.33 4.06
N SER A 202 -23.70 42.15 4.59
CA SER A 202 -23.88 43.60 4.65
C SER A 202 -22.74 44.27 5.43
N SER A 203 -22.15 45.27 4.77
CA SER A 203 -21.39 46.44 5.22
C SER A 203 -21.11 46.66 6.72
N SER A 204 -19.82 46.84 7.07
CA SER A 204 -19.31 48.12 7.59
C SER A 204 -17.77 48.16 7.73
N VAL A 205 -17.22 49.23 7.17
CA VAL A 205 -15.90 49.89 7.23
C VAL A 205 -15.04 49.70 8.51
N GLN A 206 -13.73 49.40 8.37
CA GLN A 206 -12.58 50.25 8.79
C GLN A 206 -11.22 49.49 8.92
N ASN A 207 -10.27 49.98 8.12
CA ASN A 207 -8.83 50.23 8.33
C ASN A 207 -7.85 49.29 9.07
N ALA A 208 -6.65 49.27 8.46
CA ALA A 208 -5.29 49.15 9.00
C ALA A 208 -4.59 47.78 8.94
N SER A 209 -3.63 47.72 8.00
CA SER A 209 -2.24 47.30 8.20
C SER A 209 -1.98 46.06 9.07
N SER A 210 -1.71 44.93 8.41
CA SER A 210 -0.52 44.14 8.74
C SER A 210 -0.28 43.08 7.67
N SER A 211 0.91 43.14 7.09
CA SER A 211 1.55 42.01 6.45
C SER A 211 1.50 40.80 7.39
N SER A 212 0.78 39.76 7.00
CA SER A 212 0.97 38.42 7.56
C SER A 212 1.06 37.44 6.40
N PRO A 213 2.15 36.66 6.31
CA PRO A 213 2.31 35.68 5.24
C PRO A 213 1.24 34.61 5.38
N LEU A 214 0.62 34.27 4.25
CA LEU A 214 -0.27 33.12 4.08
C LEU A 214 0.31 31.92 4.83
N SER A 215 -0.44 31.44 5.82
CA SER A 215 -0.03 30.46 6.81
C SER A 215 0.73 29.29 6.21
N ALA A 216 1.97 29.14 6.66
CA ALA A 216 2.72 27.89 6.60
C ALA A 216 1.93 26.79 7.32
N GLY A 217 1.76 25.64 6.64
CA GLY A 217 1.29 24.40 7.25
C GLY A 217 -0.23 24.27 7.37
N LYS A 218 -0.91 23.83 6.31
CA LYS A 218 -2.15 23.04 6.51
C LYS A 218 -1.73 21.75 7.22
N ASP A 219 -1.92 21.73 8.54
CA ASP A 219 -1.69 20.58 9.40
C ASP A 219 -2.76 19.53 9.09
N GLY A 220 -2.35 18.49 8.37
CA GLY A 220 -3.15 17.30 8.14
C GLY A 220 -2.92 16.29 9.26
N GLU A 221 -3.92 15.45 9.53
CA GLU A 221 -3.81 14.34 10.49
C GLU A 221 -2.73 13.35 10.01
N THR A 222 -1.72 13.06 10.83
CA THR A 222 -0.72 12.04 10.49
C THR A 222 -1.31 10.65 10.66
N VAL A 223 -1.26 9.84 9.60
CA VAL A 223 -1.88 8.50 9.54
C VAL A 223 -0.89 7.37 9.31
N ALA A 224 0.36 7.68 8.93
CA ALA A 224 1.44 6.70 8.87
C ALA A 224 2.83 7.35 8.93
N PHE A 225 3.84 6.57 9.30
CA PHE A 225 5.25 6.94 9.29
C PHE A 225 6.07 5.93 8.50
N LEU A 226 6.95 6.43 7.63
CA LEU A 226 7.89 5.67 6.84
C LEU A 226 9.31 6.06 7.25
N GLY A 227 10.07 5.14 7.84
CA GLY A 227 11.41 5.40 8.36
C GLY A 227 12.48 4.54 7.68
N TRP A 228 13.60 5.16 7.32
CA TRP A 228 14.73 4.46 6.68
C TRP A 228 15.54 3.66 7.69
N ALA A 229 15.85 2.42 7.33
CA ALA A 229 16.70 1.55 8.13
C ALA A 229 18.18 1.77 7.77
N TRP A 230 18.76 2.89 8.20
CA TRP A 230 20.20 3.14 8.07
C TRP A 230 20.94 2.62 9.31
N PRO A 231 22.10 1.93 9.19
CA PRO A 231 22.87 1.58 7.98
C PRO A 231 22.63 0.16 7.44
N SER A 232 21.40 -0.38 7.50
CA SER A 232 21.18 -1.78 7.12
C SER A 232 21.34 -2.03 5.61
N LEU A 233 22.03 -3.12 5.26
CA LEU A 233 22.17 -3.59 3.88
C LEU A 233 21.01 -4.47 3.41
N THR A 234 20.20 -4.96 4.36
CA THR A 234 19.14 -5.94 4.10
C THR A 234 17.77 -5.46 4.55
N HIS A 235 17.69 -4.40 5.35
CA HIS A 235 16.45 -3.77 5.78
C HIS A 235 16.43 -2.38 5.14
N ALA A 236 15.46 -2.13 4.26
CA ALA A 236 15.33 -0.88 3.54
C ALA A 236 14.61 0.18 4.39
N PHE A 237 13.42 -0.16 4.87
CA PHE A 237 12.57 0.74 5.64
C PHE A 237 11.56 -0.01 6.49
N THR A 238 11.00 0.71 7.47
CA THR A 238 9.82 0.32 8.24
C THR A 238 8.69 1.33 7.98
N LEU A 239 7.49 0.84 7.72
CA LEU A 239 6.25 1.59 7.60
C LEU A 239 5.36 1.25 8.81
N GLU A 240 5.00 2.26 9.57
CA GLU A 240 4.12 2.18 10.74
C GLU A 240 2.83 2.95 10.42
N VAL A 241 1.72 2.25 10.23
CA VAL A 241 0.38 2.84 10.12
C VAL A 241 -0.15 3.11 11.52
N VAL A 242 -0.70 4.31 11.74
CA VAL A 242 -1.28 4.68 13.04
C VAL A 242 -2.43 3.71 13.38
N ASP A 243 -2.49 3.29 14.64
CA ASP A 243 -3.44 2.26 15.09
C ASP A 243 -4.88 2.59 14.69
N GLY A 244 -5.59 1.57 14.20
CA GLY A 244 -6.97 1.70 13.74
C GLY A 244 -7.15 2.29 12.34
N GLN A 245 -6.17 3.02 11.78
CA GLN A 245 -6.31 3.68 10.47
C GLN A 245 -6.44 2.69 9.31
N SER A 246 -5.71 1.57 9.33
CA SER A 246 -5.82 0.53 8.28
C SER A 246 -7.24 -0.05 8.20
N SER A 247 -7.88 -0.25 9.35
CA SER A 247 -9.27 -0.73 9.42
C SER A 247 -10.26 0.37 9.01
N ALA A 248 -10.09 1.58 9.53
CA ALA A 248 -11.00 2.70 9.30
C ALA A 248 -10.97 3.23 7.85
N LEU A 249 -9.79 3.29 7.23
CA LEU A 249 -9.60 3.81 5.87
C LEU A 249 -9.74 2.71 4.80
N GLY A 250 -9.63 1.44 5.18
CA GLY A 250 -9.95 0.30 4.35
C GLY A 250 -8.77 -0.25 3.53
N ALA A 251 -8.96 -1.47 3.00
CA ALA A 251 -7.89 -2.26 2.39
C ALA A 251 -7.24 -1.61 1.15
N ARG A 252 -8.04 -0.94 0.29
CA ARG A 252 -7.51 -0.25 -0.91
C ARG A 252 -6.58 0.90 -0.53
N TRP A 253 -6.93 1.66 0.52
CA TRP A 253 -6.05 2.69 1.08
C TRP A 253 -4.76 2.09 1.63
N THR A 254 -4.85 1.03 2.44
CA THR A 254 -3.65 0.39 3.01
C THR A 254 -2.70 -0.11 1.93
N LEU A 255 -3.25 -0.69 0.86
CA LEU A 255 -2.47 -1.13 -0.30
C LEU A 255 -1.79 0.07 -1.02
N MET A 256 -2.51 1.18 -1.20
CA MET A 256 -1.94 2.43 -1.74
C MET A 256 -0.77 2.94 -0.89
N VAL A 257 -0.91 2.94 0.44
CA VAL A 257 0.15 3.38 1.37
C VAL A 257 1.38 2.49 1.27
N VAL A 258 1.22 1.17 1.28
CA VAL A 258 2.35 0.22 1.15
C VAL A 258 3.08 0.41 -0.17
N VAL A 259 2.35 0.46 -1.28
CA VAL A 259 2.95 0.53 -2.62
C VAL A 259 3.65 1.88 -2.83
N THR A 260 3.04 2.98 -2.36
CA THR A 260 3.67 4.30 -2.43
C THR A 260 4.89 4.40 -1.50
N ALA A 261 4.92 3.75 -0.34
CA ALA A 261 6.10 3.69 0.52
C ALA A 261 7.30 3.02 -0.18
N VAL A 262 7.07 1.90 -0.87
CA VAL A 262 8.13 1.20 -1.64
C VAL A 262 8.61 2.06 -2.81
N ARG A 263 7.68 2.76 -3.48
CA ARG A 263 8.02 3.72 -4.54
C ARG A 263 8.87 4.87 -4.00
N LEU A 264 8.52 5.45 -2.86
CA LEU A 264 9.30 6.51 -2.20
C LEU A 264 10.70 6.06 -1.83
N TYR A 265 10.85 4.84 -1.33
CA TYR A 265 12.17 4.27 -1.08
C TYR A 265 12.99 4.17 -2.38
N THR A 266 12.38 3.70 -3.46
CA THR A 266 13.04 3.61 -4.78
C THR A 266 13.47 5.00 -5.29
N LEU A 267 12.62 6.02 -5.11
CA LEU A 267 12.95 7.41 -5.44
C LEU A 267 14.08 7.95 -4.55
N HIS A 268 14.06 7.61 -3.26
CA HIS A 268 15.07 8.04 -2.29
C HIS A 268 16.45 7.51 -2.68
N VAL A 269 16.55 6.22 -2.97
CA VAL A 269 17.82 5.58 -3.40
C VAL A 269 18.33 6.18 -4.72
N LYS A 270 17.42 6.58 -5.62
CA LYS A 270 17.76 7.26 -6.88
C LYS A 270 18.05 8.76 -6.73
N GLY A 271 18.00 9.33 -5.51
CA GLY A 271 18.21 10.75 -5.27
C GLY A 271 17.06 11.67 -5.74
N LYS A 272 15.94 11.09 -6.17
CA LYS A 272 14.77 11.79 -6.75
C LYS A 272 13.81 12.39 -5.71
N THR A 273 14.14 12.29 -4.43
CA THR A 273 13.38 12.92 -3.32
C THR A 273 14.01 14.23 -2.86
N SER A 274 14.79 14.89 -3.72
CA SER A 274 15.43 16.18 -3.44
C SER A 274 14.77 17.30 -4.24
N LYS A 275 14.54 18.46 -3.59
CA LYS A 275 13.84 19.60 -4.21
C LYS A 275 14.41 20.00 -5.57
N PHE A 276 15.74 19.97 -5.69
CA PHE A 276 16.45 20.28 -6.94
C PHE A 276 15.94 19.45 -8.13
N VAL A 277 15.69 18.15 -7.94
CA VAL A 277 15.20 17.26 -9.01
C VAL A 277 13.77 17.64 -9.43
N VAL A 278 12.89 17.91 -8.46
CA VAL A 278 11.50 18.32 -8.73
C VAL A 278 11.44 19.65 -9.46
N ASP A 279 12.18 20.66 -9.00
CA ASP A 279 12.19 21.98 -9.62
C ASP A 279 12.72 21.93 -11.06
N MET A 280 13.64 21.00 -11.35
CA MET A 280 14.18 20.80 -12.69
C MET A 280 13.21 20.03 -13.59
N GLY A 281 12.52 19.02 -13.08
CA GLY A 281 11.50 18.26 -13.81
C GLY A 281 10.28 19.09 -14.22
N LYS A 282 9.94 20.15 -13.46
CA LYS A 282 8.84 21.07 -13.81
C LYS A 282 9.19 22.12 -14.87
N LYS A 283 10.48 22.24 -15.23
CA LYS A 283 10.97 23.22 -16.21
C LYS A 283 11.17 22.64 -17.60
N THR A 284 11.12 21.31 -17.73
CA THR A 284 11.18 20.56 -18.99
C THR A 284 9.79 20.21 -19.46
#